data_AF-A0A847CSE4-F1
#
_entry.id   AF-A0A847CSE4-F1
#
_cell.length_a   1.000
_cell.length_b   1.000
_cell.length_c   1.000
_cell.angle_alpha   90.00
_cell.angle_beta   90.00
_cell.angle_gamma   90.00
#
_symmetry.space_group_name_H-M   'P 1'
#
loop_
_entity.id
_entity.type
_entity.pdbx_description
1 polymer ?
#
loop_
_entity_poly.entity_id
_entity_poly.type
_entity_poly.pdbx_seq_one_letter_code
_entity_poly.pdbx_strand_id
1 'polypeptide(L)'
;MTTENSLTTRLVILDVLMITLLSILALSPLAAVFDGPRWILAAAGGLVIGVGVTLVARKLNWGPWLTAIMFVLTYILFGPALAVPGSTIAGVVPTLDGVRDILYGSVEAWRNALTLQPLLTGEYQVF
;
A
#
# COMPACT_ATOMS: atom_id res chain seq x y z
N MET A 1 20.68 -22.23 -24.37
CA MET A 1 20.86 -21.30 -23.23
C MET A 1 20.00 -20.02 -23.29
N THR A 2 19.27 -19.73 -24.38
CA THR A 2 18.42 -18.52 -24.50
C THR A 2 16.97 -18.72 -24.03
N THR A 3 16.47 -19.95 -24.02
CA THR A 3 15.08 -20.30 -23.68
C THR A 3 14.77 -20.26 -22.18
N GLU A 4 15.73 -20.60 -21.31
CA GLU A 4 15.51 -20.62 -19.85
C GLU A 4 15.34 -19.20 -19.27
N ASN A 5 16.08 -18.23 -19.81
CA ASN A 5 16.00 -16.83 -19.37
C ASN A 5 14.69 -16.16 -19.80
N SER A 6 14.17 -16.52 -20.99
CA SER A 6 12.90 -15.98 -21.48
C SER A 6 11.71 -16.53 -20.69
N LEU A 7 11.74 -17.82 -20.32
CA LEU A 7 10.72 -18.43 -19.45
C LEU A 7 10.71 -17.79 -18.06
N THR A 8 11.88 -17.62 -17.45
CA THR A 8 12.01 -16.98 -16.13
C THR A 8 11.52 -15.53 -16.15
N THR A 9 11.85 -14.78 -17.20
CA THR A 9 11.39 -13.39 -17.36
C THR A 9 9.87 -13.31 -17.53
N ARG A 10 9.29 -14.21 -18.34
CA ARG A 10 7.85 -14.26 -18.58
C ARG A 10 7.07 -14.59 -17.31
N LEU A 11 7.54 -15.55 -16.52
CA LEU A 11 6.91 -15.92 -15.25
C LEU A 11 6.89 -14.73 -14.28
N VAL A 12 8.00 -13.98 -14.18
CA VAL A 12 8.08 -12.82 -13.30
C VAL A 12 7.13 -11.71 -13.72
N ILE A 13 7.06 -11.44 -15.02
CA ILE A 13 6.12 -10.45 -15.55
C ILE A 13 4.68 -10.88 -15.23
N LEU A 14 4.37 -12.16 -15.40
CA LEU A 14 3.05 -12.71 -15.09
C LEU A 14 2.74 -12.63 -13.59
N ASP A 15 3.69 -12.95 -12.72
CA ASP A 15 3.53 -12.86 -11.26
C ASP A 15 3.31 -11.42 -10.83
N VAL A 16 4.12 -10.47 -11.32
CA VAL A 16 3.97 -9.05 -11.02
C VAL A 16 2.62 -8.53 -11.51
N LEU A 17 2.21 -8.91 -12.73
CA LEU A 17 0.93 -8.52 -13.29
C LEU A 17 -0.22 -9.11 -12.48
N MET A 18 -0.16 -10.39 -12.13
CA MET A 18 -1.18 -11.07 -11.35
C MET A 18 -1.32 -10.44 -9.95
N ILE A 19 -0.21 -10.25 -9.23
CA ILE A 19 -0.20 -9.61 -7.91
C ILE A 19 -0.73 -8.18 -8.00
N THR A 20 -0.35 -7.42 -9.03
CA THR A 20 -0.82 -6.04 -9.22
C THR A 20 -2.33 -6.00 -9.46
N LEU A 21 -2.85 -6.84 -10.37
CA LEU A 21 -4.28 -6.90 -10.67
C LEU A 21 -5.10 -7.37 -9.45
N LEU A 22 -4.64 -8.41 -8.75
CA LEU A 22 -5.30 -8.90 -7.54
C LEU A 22 -5.28 -7.84 -6.44
N SER A 23 -4.20 -7.08 -6.32
CA SER A 23 -4.12 -5.99 -5.34
C SER A 23 -5.07 -4.84 -5.69
N ILE A 24 -5.17 -4.45 -6.97
CA ILE A 24 -6.15 -3.45 -7.41
C ILE A 24 -7.57 -3.92 -7.09
N LEU A 25 -7.88 -5.19 -7.36
CA LEU A 25 -9.19 -5.76 -7.04
C LEU A 25 -9.45 -5.77 -5.53
N ALA A 26 -8.46 -6.18 -4.72
CA ALA A 26 -8.56 -6.18 -3.26
C ALA A 26 -8.72 -4.78 -2.67
N LEU A 27 -8.16 -3.76 -3.32
CA LEU A 27 -8.25 -2.37 -2.90
C LEU A 27 -9.51 -1.66 -3.40
N SER A 28 -10.22 -2.22 -4.39
CA SER A 28 -11.44 -1.59 -4.96
C SER A 28 -12.53 -1.21 -3.93
N PRO A 29 -12.76 -1.95 -2.83
CA PRO A 29 -13.78 -1.57 -1.85
C PRO A 29 -13.43 -0.30 -1.06
N LEU A 30 -12.16 0.14 -1.04
CA LEU A 30 -11.77 1.38 -0.37
C LEU A 30 -12.47 2.61 -0.97
N ALA A 31 -12.88 2.55 -2.24
CA ALA A 31 -13.62 3.62 -2.90
C ALA A 31 -14.94 3.96 -2.19
N ALA A 32 -15.56 3.01 -1.48
CA ALA A 32 -16.79 3.24 -0.73
C ALA A 32 -16.53 3.79 0.69
N VAL A 33 -15.31 3.65 1.20
CA VAL A 33 -14.94 4.02 2.57
C VAL A 33 -14.27 5.39 2.62
N PHE A 34 -13.44 5.71 1.62
CA PHE A 34 -12.65 6.93 1.59
C PHE A 34 -13.23 7.93 0.59
N ASP A 35 -13.50 9.14 1.07
CA ASP A 35 -13.92 10.25 0.21
C ASP A 35 -12.71 10.89 -0.50
N GLY A 36 -12.94 11.35 -1.73
CA GLY A 36 -11.94 12.00 -2.58
C GLY A 36 -10.88 11.08 -3.20
N PRO A 37 -9.96 11.62 -4.02
CA PRO A 37 -9.03 10.83 -4.83
C PRO A 37 -7.78 10.35 -4.07
N ARG A 38 -7.62 10.71 -2.80
CA ARG A 38 -6.38 10.45 -2.03
C ARG A 38 -6.13 8.97 -1.80
N TRP A 39 -7.18 8.17 -1.61
CA TRP A 39 -7.02 6.72 -1.46
C TRP A 39 -6.42 6.09 -2.72
N ILE A 40 -6.69 6.65 -3.91
CA ILE A 40 -6.11 6.18 -5.18
C ILE A 40 -4.61 6.45 -5.19
N LEU A 41 -4.18 7.63 -4.75
CA LEU A 41 -2.75 7.98 -4.66
C LEU A 41 -2.02 7.06 -3.66
N ALA A 42 -2.63 6.80 -2.50
CA ALA A 42 -2.06 5.89 -1.51
C ALA A 42 -1.98 4.44 -2.02
N ALA A 43 -3.05 3.95 -2.66
CA ALA A 43 -3.10 2.61 -3.26
C ALA A 43 -2.07 2.45 -4.39
N ALA A 44 -2.05 3.38 -5.33
CA ALA A 44 -1.12 3.35 -6.47
C ALA A 44 0.34 3.48 -6.00
N GLY A 45 0.60 4.41 -5.07
CA GLY A 45 1.94 4.60 -4.49
C GLY A 45 2.41 3.35 -3.76
N GLY A 46 1.56 2.75 -2.93
CA GLY A 46 1.87 1.50 -2.23
C GLY A 46 2.17 0.34 -3.19
N LEU A 47 1.41 0.21 -4.28
CA LEU A 47 1.64 -0.82 -5.29
C LEU A 47 2.97 -0.64 -6.03
N VAL A 48 3.24 0.57 -6.53
CA VAL A 48 4.48 0.88 -7.24
C VAL A 48 5.69 0.62 -6.34
N ILE A 49 5.62 1.07 -5.09
CA ILE A 49 6.66 0.87 -4.09
C ILE A 49 6.85 -0.61 -3.80
N GLY A 50 5.78 -1.36 -3.54
CA GLY A 50 5.87 -2.77 -3.17
C GLY A 50 6.42 -3.65 -4.28
N VAL A 51 6.00 -3.40 -5.52
CA VAL A 51 6.59 -4.06 -6.70
C VAL A 51 8.07 -3.69 -6.82
N GLY A 52 8.41 -2.41 -6.64
CA GLY A 52 9.80 -1.94 -6.65
C GLY A 52 10.68 -2.65 -5.63
N VAL A 53 10.26 -2.71 -4.36
CA VAL A 53 10.98 -3.42 -3.29
C VAL A 53 11.16 -4.89 -3.64
N THR A 54 10.11 -5.54 -4.15
CA THR A 54 10.15 -6.97 -4.52
C THR A 54 11.14 -7.23 -5.66
N LEU A 55 11.14 -6.39 -6.68
CA LEU A 55 12.08 -6.51 -7.82
C LEU A 55 13.53 -6.26 -7.40
N VAL A 56 13.76 -5.28 -6.52
CA VAL A 56 15.09 -4.99 -5.96
C VAL A 56 15.56 -6.16 -5.09
N ALA A 57 14.69 -6.66 -4.20
CA ALA A 57 14.97 -7.81 -3.36
C ALA A 57 15.36 -9.03 -4.19
N ARG A 58 14.62 -9.28 -5.27
CA ARG A 58 14.93 -10.36 -6.22
C ARG A 58 16.26 -10.14 -6.93
N LYS A 59 16.54 -8.93 -7.42
CA LYS A 59 17.78 -8.61 -8.13
C LYS A 59 19.02 -8.75 -7.24
N LEU A 60 18.89 -8.39 -5.97
CA LEU A 60 19.98 -8.41 -4.99
C LEU A 60 20.00 -9.69 -4.13
N ASN A 61 19.15 -10.66 -4.43
CA ASN A 61 19.00 -11.93 -3.70
C ASN A 61 18.80 -11.73 -2.18
N TRP A 62 17.97 -10.77 -1.79
CA TRP A 62 17.66 -10.52 -0.39
C TRP A 62 16.87 -11.69 0.21
N GLY A 63 17.25 -12.08 1.43
CA GLY A 63 16.45 -13.01 2.22
C GLY A 63 15.12 -12.40 2.68
N PRO A 64 14.16 -13.22 3.13
CA PRO A 64 12.82 -12.77 3.50
C PRO A 64 12.82 -11.71 4.60
N TRP A 65 13.74 -11.82 5.57
CA TRP A 65 13.89 -10.85 6.65
C TRP A 65 14.30 -9.46 6.17
N LEU A 66 15.30 -9.39 5.29
CA LEU A 66 15.76 -8.11 4.76
C LEU A 66 14.68 -7.46 3.90
N THR A 67 13.97 -8.25 3.10
CA THR A 67 12.83 -7.78 2.31
C THR A 67 11.72 -7.23 3.20
N ALA A 68 11.36 -7.92 4.29
CA ALA A 68 10.35 -7.46 5.24
C ALA A 68 10.76 -6.14 5.93
N ILE A 69 12.02 -6.02 6.36
CA ILE A 69 12.55 -4.77 6.92
C ILE A 69 12.45 -3.64 5.89
N MET A 70 12.77 -3.90 4.62
CA MET A 70 12.67 -2.92 3.56
C MET A 70 11.23 -2.49 3.30
N PHE A 71 10.25 -3.40 3.38
CA PHE A 71 8.83 -3.00 3.34
C PHE A 71 8.47 -2.05 4.48
N VAL A 72 8.90 -2.34 5.71
CA VAL A 72 8.66 -1.47 6.88
C VAL A 72 9.33 -0.10 6.70
N LEU A 73 10.59 -0.07 6.28
CA LEU A 73 11.32 1.18 6.06
C LEU A 73 10.66 2.03 4.97
N THR A 74 10.25 1.40 3.88
CA THR A 74 9.62 2.10 2.76
C THR A 74 8.21 2.58 3.15
N TYR A 75 7.49 1.82 3.97
CA TYR A 75 6.22 2.25 4.56
C TYR A 75 6.40 3.49 5.45
N ILE A 76 7.40 3.52 6.33
CA ILE A 76 7.67 4.68 7.19
C ILE A 76 8.11 5.91 6.38
N LEU A 77 8.92 5.68 5.34
CA LEU A 77 9.49 6.77 4.54
C LEU A 77 8.47 7.43 3.60
N PHE A 78 7.63 6.62 2.94
CA PHE A 78 6.71 7.10 1.91
C PHE A 78 5.23 7.11 2.36
N GLY A 79 4.87 6.33 3.38
CA GLY A 79 3.51 6.24 3.89
C GLY A 79 2.92 7.60 4.30
N PRO A 80 3.63 8.42 5.10
CA PRO A 80 3.12 9.75 5.48
C PRO A 80 2.86 10.66 4.27
N ALA A 81 3.77 10.66 3.28
CA ALA A 81 3.63 11.43 2.06
C ALA A 81 2.39 11.04 1.24
N LEU A 82 2.07 9.75 1.23
CA LEU A 82 0.99 9.19 0.42
C LEU A 82 -0.37 9.21 1.14
N ALA A 83 -0.39 9.06 2.46
CA ALA A 83 -1.62 8.82 3.23
C ALA A 83 -1.98 9.94 4.22
N VAL A 84 -1.02 10.77 4.65
CA VAL A 84 -1.24 11.78 5.71
C VAL A 84 -1.02 13.19 5.14
N PRO A 85 -2.09 13.92 4.77
CA PRO A 85 -1.99 15.24 4.16
C PRO A 85 -1.23 16.25 5.04
N GLY A 86 -0.28 16.99 4.45
CA GLY A 86 0.45 18.05 5.15
C GLY A 86 1.51 17.57 6.15
N SER A 87 1.75 16.26 6.25
CA SER A 87 2.73 15.67 7.17
C SER A 87 4.16 15.54 6.59
N THR A 88 4.43 16.22 5.47
CA THR A 88 5.72 16.15 4.80
C THR A 88 6.33 17.52 4.58
N ILE A 89 7.65 17.61 4.82
CA ILE A 89 8.47 18.74 4.41
C ILE A 89 8.69 18.63 2.90
N ALA A 90 8.31 19.67 2.16
CA ALA A 90 8.40 19.73 0.70
C ALA A 90 7.68 18.60 -0.06
N GLY A 91 6.70 17.93 0.56
CA GLY A 91 5.95 16.84 -0.07
C GLY A 91 6.63 15.46 -0.03
N VAL A 92 7.87 15.36 0.46
CA VAL A 92 8.68 14.13 0.33
C VAL A 92 9.24 13.63 1.66
N VAL A 93 9.74 14.50 2.53
CA VAL A 93 10.37 14.08 3.79
C VAL A 93 9.31 14.02 4.90
N PRO A 94 9.05 12.86 5.52
CA PRO A 94 8.03 12.76 6.56
C PRO A 94 8.44 13.54 7.82
N THR A 95 7.49 14.22 8.45
CA THR A 95 7.67 14.79 9.78
C THR A 95 7.58 13.69 10.84
N LEU A 96 8.08 13.98 12.05
CA LEU A 96 7.96 13.04 13.17
C LEU A 96 6.49 12.73 13.49
N ASP A 97 5.62 13.73 13.38
CA ASP A 97 4.18 13.57 13.54
C ASP A 97 3.58 12.71 12.43
N GLY A 98 4.01 12.87 11.16
CA GLY A 98 3.58 12.01 10.06
C GLY A 98 3.97 10.54 10.25
N VAL A 99 5.18 10.29 10.74
CA VAL A 99 5.62 8.92 11.11
C VAL A 99 4.80 8.37 12.27
N ARG A 100 4.47 9.21 13.25
CA ARG A 100 3.60 8.79 14.35
C ARG A 100 2.21 8.41 13.81
N ASP A 101 1.61 9.28 13.01
CA ASP A 101 0.25 9.11 12.50
C ASP A 101 0.11 7.88 11.61
N ILE A 102 1.11 7.55 10.79
CA ILE A 102 1.06 6.35 9.94
C ILE A 102 1.13 5.05 10.75
N LEU A 103 1.90 5.05 11.84
CA LEU A 103 2.02 3.91 12.74
C LEU A 103 0.77 3.71 13.59
N TYR A 104 0.28 4.78 14.22
CA TYR A 104 -0.98 4.72 14.98
C TYR A 104 -2.18 4.45 14.06
N GLY A 105 -2.21 5.09 12.91
CA GLY A 105 -3.25 4.91 11.89
C GLY A 105 -3.34 3.47 11.40
N SER A 106 -2.23 2.75 11.29
CA SER A 106 -2.24 1.31 10.99
C SER A 106 -3.04 0.54 12.04
N VAL A 107 -2.77 0.80 13.33
CA VAL A 107 -3.41 0.08 14.44
C VAL A 107 -4.89 0.41 14.53
N GLU A 108 -5.21 1.70 14.45
CA GLU A 108 -6.61 2.15 14.51
C GLU A 108 -7.41 1.69 13.28
N ALA A 109 -6.79 1.63 12.09
CA ALA A 109 -7.50 1.20 10.88
C ALA A 109 -8.04 -0.23 11.00
N TRP A 110 -7.21 -1.20 11.41
CA TRP A 110 -7.69 -2.59 11.55
C TRP A 110 -8.65 -2.73 12.73
N ARG A 111 -8.37 -2.04 13.84
CA ARG A 111 -9.25 -2.05 15.02
C ARG A 111 -10.64 -1.53 14.65
N ASN A 112 -10.70 -0.36 14.03
CA ASN A 112 -11.95 0.27 13.63
C ASN A 112 -12.67 -0.55 12.56
N ALA A 113 -11.96 -1.19 11.64
CA ALA A 113 -12.58 -2.10 10.66
C ALA A 113 -13.31 -3.28 11.34
N LEU A 114 -12.86 -3.73 12.51
CA LEU A 114 -13.50 -4.81 13.27
C LEU A 114 -14.59 -4.32 14.22
N THR A 115 -14.49 -3.09 14.73
CA THR A 115 -15.40 -2.58 15.77
C THR A 115 -16.47 -1.62 15.26
N LEU A 116 -16.26 -1.01 14.09
CA LEU A 116 -17.28 -0.18 13.47
C LEU A 116 -18.43 -1.08 13.04
N GLN A 117 -19.60 -0.80 13.60
CA GLN A 117 -20.83 -1.42 13.13
C GLN A 117 -21.04 -0.96 11.67
N PRO A 118 -21.34 -1.86 10.75
CA PRO A 118 -21.76 -1.47 9.42
C PRO A 118 -22.93 -0.49 9.58
N LEU A 119 -22.83 0.71 8.99
CA LEU A 119 -23.96 1.62 8.93
C LEU A 119 -25.12 0.85 8.28
N LEU A 120 -26.15 0.50 9.06
CA LEU A 120 -27.33 -0.24 8.57
C LEU A 120 -28.24 0.61 7.67
N THR A 121 -27.78 1.76 7.19
CA THR A 121 -28.59 2.77 6.53
C THR A 121 -28.18 2.96 5.09
N GLY A 122 -28.84 2.20 4.21
CA GLY A 122 -29.50 2.86 3.09
C GLY A 122 -30.67 3.66 3.67
N GLU A 123 -30.45 4.96 3.87
CA GLU A 123 -31.43 5.99 4.27
C GLU A 123 -32.22 5.78 5.59
N TYR A 124 -31.91 6.57 6.62
CA TYR A 124 -32.93 7.12 7.54
C TYR A 124 -32.49 8.52 7.99
N GLN A 125 -32.87 9.54 7.20
CA GLN A 125 -33.04 10.92 7.66
C GLN A 125 -34.48 11.36 7.34
N VAL A 126 -35.43 10.88 8.16
CA VAL A 126 -36.66 11.62 8.47
C VAL A 126 -36.97 11.31 9.94
N PHE A 127 -36.67 12.25 10.83
CA PHE A 127 -37.62 13.05 11.64
C PHE A 127 -36.84 14.10 12.42
#